data_AF-A0A286D8Z5-F1
#
_entry.id   AF-A0A286D8Z5-F1
#
_cell.length_a   1.000
_cell.length_b   1.000
_cell.length_c   1.000
_cell.angle_alpha   90.00
_cell.angle_beta   90.00
_cell.angle_gamma   90.00
#
_symmetry.space_group_name_H-M   'P 1'
#
loop_
_entity.id
_entity.type
_entity.pdbx_description
1 polymer ?
#
loop_
_entity_poly.entity_id
_entity_poly.type
_entity_poly.pdbx_seq_one_letter_code
_entity_poly.pdbx_strand_id
1 'polypeptide(L)'
;MDRWNWVAVRAYGPAAFALLVAVVSVAVLSQWQASPLLAGFVAVGRWVPLLALAATLWLVAAPTYRLVQWQRGQGFDCPRCGGPLGHERIGRERMGGAYRQCYACGDNVNHRHYE
;
A
#
# COMPACT_ATOMS: atom_id res chain seq x y z
N MET A 1 -1.65 12.64 17.72
CA MET A 1 -1.92 12.26 16.31
C MET A 1 -3.19 11.43 16.31
N ASP A 2 -4.25 11.90 15.65
CA ASP A 2 -5.55 11.24 15.71
C ASP A 2 -5.53 9.85 15.09
N ARG A 3 -6.39 8.96 15.60
CA ARG A 3 -6.57 7.58 15.12
C ARG A 3 -6.74 7.53 13.60
N TRP A 4 -7.44 8.52 13.04
CA TRP A 4 -7.67 8.68 11.60
C TRP A 4 -6.40 8.98 10.80
N ASN A 5 -5.46 9.75 11.34
CA ASN A 5 -4.19 10.04 10.65
C ASN A 5 -3.37 8.76 10.49
N TRP A 6 -3.36 7.91 11.52
CA TRP A 6 -2.68 6.62 11.47
C TRP A 6 -3.32 5.64 10.48
N VAL A 7 -4.65 5.63 10.39
CA VAL A 7 -5.37 4.87 9.38
C VAL A 7 -4.94 5.33 7.98
N ALA A 8 -4.95 6.63 7.72
CA ALA A 8 -4.56 7.19 6.43
C ALA A 8 -3.10 6.87 6.08
N VAL A 9 -2.17 7.03 7.02
CA VAL A 9 -0.74 6.74 6.79
C VAL A 9 -0.50 5.27 6.48
N ARG A 10 -1.11 4.33 7.21
CA ARG A 10 -0.90 2.89 6.95
C ARG A 10 -1.65 2.38 5.73
N ALA A 11 -2.80 2.97 5.40
CA ALA A 11 -3.56 2.64 4.20
C ALA A 11 -2.90 3.19 2.93
N TYR A 12 -2.53 4.47 2.93
CA TYR A 12 -2.09 5.19 1.73
C TYR A 12 -0.58 5.44 1.66
N GLY A 13 0.18 5.17 2.74
CA GLY A 13 1.63 5.31 2.76
C GLY A 13 2.35 4.55 1.63
N PRO A 14 2.02 3.26 1.38
CA PRO A 14 2.59 2.53 0.24
C PRO A 14 2.26 3.16 -1.12
N ALA A 15 1.04 3.67 -1.29
CA ALA A 15 0.64 4.35 -2.52
C ALA A 15 1.39 5.67 -2.71
N ALA A 16 1.53 6.47 -1.65
CA ALA A 16 2.31 7.70 -1.68
C ALA A 16 3.78 7.45 -2.05
N PHE A 17 4.36 6.36 -1.51
CA PHE A 17 5.71 5.93 -1.88
C PHE A 17 5.81 5.53 -3.36
N ALA A 18 4.88 4.70 -3.85
CA ALA A 18 4.85 4.31 -5.26
C ALA A 18 4.68 5.52 -6.20
N LEU A 19 3.86 6.49 -5.83
CA LEU A 19 3.69 7.74 -6.57
C LEU A 19 4.99 8.56 -6.59
N LEU A 20 5.68 8.66 -5.45
CA LEU A 20 6.97 9.35 -5.36
C LEU A 20 8.01 8.69 -6.26
N VAL A 21 8.07 7.36 -6.32
CA VAL A 21 8.92 6.62 -7.26
C VAL A 21 8.57 6.94 -8.71
N ALA A 22 7.28 7.05 -9.04
CA ALA A 22 6.84 7.44 -10.39
C ALA A 22 7.34 8.85 -10.74
N VAL A 23 7.18 9.83 -9.84
CA VAL A 23 7.63 11.22 -10.06
C VAL A 23 9.15 11.30 -10.22
N VAL A 24 9.91 10.65 -9.33
CA VAL A 24 11.37 10.64 -9.38
C VAL A 24 11.87 9.95 -10.66
N SER A 25 11.25 8.84 -11.07
CA SER A 25 11.66 8.14 -12.30
C SER A 25 11.42 8.97 -13.55
N VAL A 26 10.32 9.74 -13.64
CA VAL A 26 10.11 10.70 -14.74
C VAL A 26 11.18 11.77 -14.74
N ALA A 27 11.52 12.35 -13.59
CA ALA A 27 12.54 13.38 -13.49
C ALA A 27 13.94 12.87 -13.86
N VAL A 28 14.28 11.62 -13.52
CA VAL A 28 15.55 11.00 -13.91
C VAL A 28 15.58 10.71 -15.42
N LEU A 29 14.48 10.17 -15.97
CA LEU A 29 14.40 9.84 -17.39
C LEU A 29 14.48 11.08 -18.29
N SER A 30 13.92 12.21 -17.87
CA SER A 30 14.00 13.46 -18.64
C SER A 30 15.44 13.97 -18.75
N GLN A 31 16.25 13.80 -17.71
CA GLN A 31 17.69 14.15 -17.74
C GLN A 31 18.48 13.19 -18.65
N TRP A 32 18.12 11.90 -18.65
CA TRP A 32 18.83 10.90 -19.45
C TRP A 32 18.54 11.02 -20.95
N GLN A 33 17.36 11.53 -21.34
CA GLN A 33 17.04 11.80 -22.74
C GLN A 33 17.96 12.82 -23.40
N ALA A 34 18.57 13.73 -22.62
CA ALA A 34 19.54 14.69 -23.13
C ALA A 34 20.91 14.06 -23.49
N SER A 35 21.16 12.80 -23.08
CA SER A 35 22.41 12.10 -23.31
C SER A 35 22.24 10.98 -24.34
N PRO A 36 22.92 11.04 -25.50
CA PRO A 36 22.82 10.00 -26.53
C PRO A 36 23.38 8.64 -26.08
N LEU A 37 24.28 8.62 -25.08
CA LEU A 37 24.84 7.39 -24.50
C LEU A 37 23.82 6.58 -23.69
N LEU A 38 22.74 7.22 -23.22
CA LEU A 38 21.74 6.60 -22.35
C LEU A 38 20.45 6.23 -23.09
N ALA A 39 20.37 6.47 -24.40
CA ALA A 39 19.16 6.26 -25.21
C ALA A 39 18.59 4.83 -25.09
N GLY A 40 19.45 3.81 -25.01
CA GLY A 40 19.04 2.41 -24.82
C GLY A 40 18.37 2.15 -23.45
N PHE A 41 18.83 2.81 -22.40
CA PHE A 41 18.25 2.69 -21.05
C PHE A 41 16.92 3.43 -20.93
N VAL A 42 16.74 4.55 -21.63
CA VAL A 42 15.47 5.30 -21.66
C VAL A 42 14.32 4.45 -22.21
N ALA A 43 14.57 3.62 -23.24
CA ALA A 43 13.54 2.77 -23.84
C ALA A 43 12.97 1.72 -22.88
N VAL A 44 13.78 1.20 -21.95
CA VAL A 44 13.36 0.27 -20.90
C VAL A 44 12.81 1.04 -19.70
N GLY A 45 13.49 2.12 -19.30
CA GLY A 45 13.16 2.93 -18.13
C GLY A 45 11.79 3.61 -18.21
N ARG A 46 11.29 3.92 -19.41
CA ARG A 46 9.94 4.51 -19.60
C ARG A 46 8.79 3.67 -19.03
N TRP A 47 8.98 2.36 -18.85
CA TRP A 47 7.98 1.49 -18.23
C TRP A 47 7.90 1.66 -16.72
N VAL A 48 8.98 2.07 -16.07
CA VAL A 48 9.05 2.24 -14.61
C VAL A 48 7.96 3.19 -14.09
N PRO A 49 7.79 4.43 -14.61
CA PRO A 49 6.74 5.32 -14.12
C PRO A 49 5.34 4.78 -14.41
N LEU A 50 5.12 4.10 -15.53
CA LEU A 50 3.82 3.48 -15.86
C LEU A 50 3.47 2.35 -14.88
N LEU A 51 4.42 1.46 -14.59
CA LEU A 51 4.24 0.38 -13.62
C LEU A 51 4.05 0.93 -12.20
N ALA A 52 4.79 1.97 -11.82
CA ALA A 52 4.63 2.64 -10.53
C ALA A 52 3.25 3.32 -10.39
N LEU A 53 2.73 3.94 -11.45
CA LEU A 53 1.37 4.49 -11.47
C LEU A 53 0.31 3.40 -11.35
N ALA A 54 0.44 2.31 -12.12
CA ALA A 54 -0.47 1.16 -12.02
C ALA A 54 -0.48 0.57 -10.59
N ALA A 55 0.71 0.41 -10.00
CA ALA A 55 0.85 -0.04 -8.62
C ALA A 55 0.22 0.94 -7.62
N THR A 56 0.39 2.24 -7.84
CA THR A 56 -0.24 3.29 -7.01
C THR A 56 -1.75 3.19 -7.02
N LEU A 57 -2.37 3.06 -8.21
CA LEU A 57 -3.81 2.90 -8.34
C LEU A 57 -4.32 1.67 -7.58
N TRP A 58 -3.62 0.54 -7.71
CA TRP A 58 -3.96 -0.68 -6.98
C TRP A 58 -3.85 -0.49 -5.46
N LEU A 59 -2.76 0.13 -5.01
CA LEU A 59 -2.47 0.40 -3.61
C LEU A 59 -3.43 1.43 -2.99
N VAL A 60 -4.12 2.26 -3.78
CA VAL A 60 -5.19 3.14 -3.30
C VAL A 60 -6.55 2.44 -3.33
N ALA A 61 -6.87 1.72 -4.41
CA ALA A 61 -8.17 1.10 -4.60
C ALA A 61 -8.47 0.02 -3.55
N ALA A 62 -7.50 -0.87 -3.28
CA ALA A 62 -7.67 -1.96 -2.34
C ALA A 62 -7.99 -1.51 -0.89
N PRO A 63 -7.23 -0.58 -0.27
CA PRO A 63 -7.58 -0.09 1.07
C PRO A 63 -8.84 0.78 1.06
N THR A 64 -9.10 1.55 -0.01
CA THR A 64 -10.33 2.36 -0.12
C THR A 64 -11.56 1.47 -0.14
N TYR A 65 -11.55 0.39 -0.91
CA TYR A 65 -12.64 -0.60 -0.91
C TYR A 65 -12.88 -1.18 0.49
N ARG A 66 -11.81 -1.52 1.22
CA ARG A 66 -11.92 -2.05 2.59
C ARG A 66 -12.45 -1.02 3.58
N LEU A 67 -12.01 0.24 3.47
CA LEU A 67 -12.52 1.35 4.27
C LEU A 67 -14.01 1.60 4.03
N VAL A 68 -14.45 1.53 2.78
CA VAL A 68 -15.88 1.65 2.41
C VAL A 68 -16.68 0.48 2.99
N GLN A 69 -16.18 -0.75 2.89
CA GLN A 69 -16.84 -1.91 3.51
C GLN A 69 -16.93 -1.73 5.03
N TRP A 70 -15.84 -1.33 5.67
CA TRP A 70 -15.80 -1.07 7.11
C TRP A 70 -16.81 0.01 7.53
N GLN A 71 -16.91 1.10 6.79
CA GLN A 71 -17.92 2.15 7.03
C GLN A 71 -19.36 1.65 6.89
N ARG A 72 -19.59 0.62 6.07
CA ARG A 72 -20.88 -0.06 5.93
C ARG A 72 -21.12 -1.13 7.00
N GLY A 73 -20.21 -1.27 7.98
CA GLY A 73 -20.24 -2.34 8.98
C GLY A 73 -19.90 -3.73 8.41
N GLN A 74 -19.27 -3.77 7.24
CA GLN A 74 -18.86 -4.99 6.56
C GLN A 74 -17.33 -5.17 6.63
N GLY A 75 -16.87 -6.40 6.85
CA GLY A 75 -15.45 -6.73 6.92
C GLY A 75 -14.98 -7.00 8.35
N PHE A 76 -13.66 -7.05 8.53
CA PHE A 76 -13.05 -7.49 9.79
C PHE A 76 -12.61 -6.29 10.63
N ASP A 77 -13.08 -6.28 11.88
CA ASP A 77 -12.73 -5.29 12.87
C ASP A 77 -11.62 -5.78 13.79
N CYS A 78 -10.74 -4.86 14.17
CA CYS A 78 -9.76 -5.16 15.20
C CYS A 78 -10.46 -5.31 16.56
N PRO A 79 -10.34 -6.46 17.26
CA PRO A 79 -11.02 -6.70 18.55
C PRO A 79 -10.55 -5.74 19.65
N ARG A 80 -9.39 -5.11 19.47
CA ARG A 80 -8.79 -4.19 20.45
C ARG A 80 -9.27 -2.74 20.33
N CYS A 81 -9.51 -2.26 19.11
CA CYS A 81 -9.80 -0.83 18.87
C CYS A 81 -10.99 -0.57 17.95
N GLY A 82 -11.62 -1.61 17.41
CA GLY A 82 -12.71 -1.52 16.43
C GLY A 82 -12.30 -0.84 15.12
N GLY A 83 -10.99 -0.80 14.83
CA GLY A 83 -10.46 -0.20 13.60
C GLY A 83 -10.38 -1.18 12.44
N PRO A 84 -10.34 -0.69 11.19
CA PRO A 84 -10.34 -1.55 10.01
C PRO A 84 -9.07 -2.41 9.93
N LEU A 85 -9.24 -3.69 9.64
CA LEU A 85 -8.15 -4.62 9.38
C LEU A 85 -7.66 -4.55 7.92
N GLY A 86 -6.34 -4.49 7.78
CA GLY A 86 -5.65 -4.47 6.49
C GLY A 86 -5.64 -5.80 5.77
N HIS A 87 -4.84 -5.88 4.71
CA HIS A 87 -4.68 -7.12 3.95
C HIS A 87 -4.06 -8.24 4.78
N GLU A 88 -4.39 -9.47 4.43
CA GLU A 88 -3.84 -10.66 5.07
C GLU A 88 -2.40 -10.90 4.63
N ARG A 89 -1.52 -11.00 5.61
CA ARG A 89 -0.10 -11.27 5.44
C ARG A 89 0.16 -12.69 5.89
N ILE A 90 0.98 -13.39 5.10
CA ILE A 90 1.48 -14.71 5.46
C ILE A 90 2.40 -14.51 6.68
N GLY A 91 1.99 -15.07 7.82
CA GLY A 91 2.83 -15.15 9.01
C GLY A 91 3.43 -16.54 9.16
N ARG A 92 4.47 -16.63 10.00
CA ARG A 92 5.08 -17.93 10.32
C ARG A 92 4.10 -18.75 11.16
N GLU A 93 4.01 -20.06 10.92
CA GLU A 93 3.14 -20.96 11.70
C GLU A 93 3.39 -20.85 13.21
N ARG A 94 4.66 -20.73 13.62
CA ARG A 94 5.06 -20.53 15.04
C ARG A 94 4.51 -19.24 15.69
N MET A 95 4.05 -18.29 14.88
CA MET A 95 3.41 -17.03 15.31
C MET A 95 1.89 -17.07 15.10
N GLY A 96 1.35 -18.27 14.86
CA GLY A 96 -0.07 -18.52 14.64
C GLY A 96 -0.53 -18.32 13.19
N GLY A 97 0.36 -18.34 12.19
CA GLY A 97 -0.03 -18.34 10.77
C GLY A 97 -0.40 -16.96 10.23
N ALA A 98 -1.34 -16.91 9.28
CA ALA A 98 -1.75 -15.67 8.62
C ALA A 98 -2.30 -14.63 9.61
N TYR A 99 -2.01 -13.35 9.34
CA TYR A 99 -2.43 -12.24 10.20
C TYR A 99 -2.80 -11.00 9.37
N ARG A 100 -3.62 -10.13 9.94
CA ARG A 100 -3.97 -8.81 9.39
C ARG A 100 -3.53 -7.73 10.35
N GLN A 101 -2.90 -6.68 9.81
CA GLN A 101 -2.52 -5.52 10.60
C GLN A 101 -3.67 -4.52 10.67
N CYS A 102 -4.02 -4.04 11.86
CA CYS A 102 -5.02 -2.99 12.02
C CYS A 102 -4.47 -1.64 11.56
N TYR A 103 -5.19 -0.91 10.71
CA TYR A 103 -4.75 0.40 10.24
C TYR A 103 -4.79 1.47 11.35
N ALA A 104 -5.67 1.33 12.35
CA ALA A 104 -5.81 2.28 13.45
C ALA A 104 -4.72 2.10 14.51
N CYS A 105 -4.69 0.97 15.20
CA CYS A 105 -3.74 0.73 16.31
C CYS A 105 -2.40 0.12 15.87
N GLY A 106 -2.30 -0.40 14.65
CA GLY A 106 -1.08 -1.08 14.16
C GLY A 106 -0.89 -2.51 14.68
N ASP A 107 -1.85 -3.01 15.46
CA ASP A 107 -1.77 -4.34 16.07
C ASP A 107 -1.97 -5.45 15.02
N ASN A 108 -1.34 -6.60 15.24
CA ASN A 108 -1.43 -7.76 14.36
C ASN A 108 -2.49 -8.71 14.89
N VAL A 109 -3.61 -8.82 14.18
CA VAL A 109 -4.69 -9.74 14.52
C VAL A 109 -4.48 -11.02 13.73
N ASN A 110 -4.50 -12.15 14.42
CA ASN A 110 -4.35 -13.48 13.82
C ASN A 110 -5.65 -13.91 13.10
N HIS A 111 -5.54 -14.74 12.04
CA HIS A 111 -6.70 -15.31 11.34
C HIS A 111 -7.75 -15.94 12.24
N ARG A 112 -7.32 -16.60 13.34
CA ARG A 112 -8.23 -17.18 14.33
C ARG A 112 -9.17 -16.19 15.02
N HIS A 113 -8.93 -14.89 14.90
CA HIS A 113 -9.71 -13.83 15.54
C HIS A 113 -10.54 -13.00 14.55
N TYR A 114 -10.52 -13.37 13.26
CA TYR A 114 -11.33 -12.71 12.24
C TYR A 114 -11.96 -13.69 11.25
N GLU A 115 -11.98 -14.99 11.54
CA GLU A 115 -12.80 -15.96 10.78
C GLU A 115 -14.29 -15.86 11.11
#